data_AF-A0A2S4W077-F1
#
_entry.id   AF-A0A2S4W077-F1
#
_cell.length_a   1.000
_cell.length_b   1.000
_cell.length_c   1.000
_cell.angle_alpha   90.00
_cell.angle_beta   90.00
_cell.angle_gamma   90.00
#
_symmetry.space_group_name_H-M   'P 1'
#
loop_
_entity.id
_entity.type
_entity.pdbx_description
1 polymer ?
#
loop_
_entity_poly.entity_id
_entity_poly.type
_entity_poly.pdbx_seq_one_letter_code
_entity_poly.pdbx_strand_id
1 'polypeptide(L)'
;MDREIRGIETAQNKVKIQLKQLAAKNDIKNCKMLAKEIVRSNKQKDRLFTSKARLNSIRMQLQHQLATLKISGTLQKSTEIMKLSNSLMKLPELNKTMSEMSKEMMKAGIMSEMVEDAIDTLDEDEDELEEEAEAEVQNVLFDITDGKLGQMGSVGTKLPQSTQQNQLTEEEDLEDVERMQAQLNGLLQS
;
A
#
# COMPACT_ATOMS: atom_id res chain seq x y z
N MET A 1 17.86 -0.91 -7.03
CA MET A 1 16.51 -1.46 -6.73
C MET A 1 16.55 -2.78 -5.96
N ASP A 2 16.75 -3.96 -6.57
CA ASP A 2 16.70 -5.23 -5.80
C ASP A 2 17.71 -5.30 -4.65
N ARG A 3 18.91 -4.76 -4.89
CA ARG A 3 19.94 -4.61 -3.85
C ARG A 3 19.52 -3.62 -2.75
N GLU A 4 18.85 -2.53 -3.09
CA GLU A 4 18.37 -1.52 -2.13
C GLU A 4 17.23 -2.08 -1.28
N ILE A 5 16.27 -2.77 -1.90
CA ILE A 5 15.17 -3.47 -1.20
C ILE A 5 15.74 -4.43 -0.16
N ARG A 6 16.71 -5.28 -0.54
CA ARG A 6 17.38 -6.19 0.41
C ARG A 6 18.13 -5.45 1.51
N GLY A 7 18.72 -4.29 1.18
CA GLY A 7 19.37 -3.42 2.15
C GLY A 7 18.39 -2.90 3.20
N ILE A 8 17.24 -2.39 2.75
CA ILE A 8 16.15 -1.92 3.61
C ILE A 8 15.62 -3.07 4.49
N GLU A 9 15.35 -4.25 3.91
CA GLU A 9 14.89 -5.43 4.67
C GLU A 9 15.88 -5.84 5.77
N THR A 10 17.18 -5.81 5.46
CA THR A 10 18.23 -6.13 6.44
C THR A 10 18.28 -5.09 7.56
N ALA A 11 18.14 -3.80 7.25
CA ALA A 11 18.05 -2.73 8.25
C ALA A 11 16.78 -2.87 9.10
N GLN A 12 15.62 -3.07 8.47
CA GLN A 12 14.34 -3.29 9.15
C GLN A 12 14.42 -4.47 10.14
N ASN A 13 15.07 -5.57 9.78
CA ASN A 13 15.22 -6.71 10.68
C ASN A 13 16.02 -6.36 11.95
N LYS A 14 17.06 -5.51 11.83
CA LYS A 14 17.80 -5.01 13.01
C LYS A 14 16.92 -4.12 13.89
N VAL A 15 16.16 -3.23 13.28
CA VAL A 15 15.20 -2.35 13.99
C VAL A 15 14.12 -3.18 14.70
N LYS A 16 13.58 -4.22 14.06
CA LYS A 16 12.61 -5.15 14.68
C LYS A 16 13.18 -5.84 15.92
N ILE A 17 14.43 -6.30 15.86
CA ILE A 17 15.10 -6.93 17.02
C ILE A 17 15.25 -5.90 18.16
N GLN A 18 15.70 -4.68 17.85
CA GLN A 18 15.83 -3.62 18.85
C GLN A 18 14.48 -3.23 19.46
N LEU A 19 13.42 -3.13 18.65
CA LEU A 19 12.06 -2.86 19.10
C LEU A 19 11.60 -3.94 20.10
N LYS A 20 11.80 -5.22 19.80
CA LYS A 20 11.47 -6.32 20.73
C LYS A 20 12.25 -6.23 22.05
N GLN A 21 13.52 -5.81 22.02
CA GLN A 21 14.32 -5.65 23.23
C GLN A 21 13.86 -4.46 24.09
N LEU A 22 13.48 -3.34 23.48
CA LEU A 22 12.93 -2.18 24.18
C LEU A 22 11.52 -2.43 24.70
N ALA A 23 10.73 -3.20 23.95
CA ALA A 23 9.42 -3.67 24.33
C ALA A 23 9.47 -4.48 25.64
N ALA A 24 10.45 -5.38 25.77
CA ALA A 24 10.66 -6.13 27.01
C ALA A 24 11.05 -5.26 28.22
N LYS A 25 11.62 -4.08 27.98
CA LYS A 25 11.96 -3.09 29.01
C LYS A 25 10.83 -2.09 29.30
N ASN A 26 9.67 -2.27 28.66
CA ASN A 26 8.51 -1.39 28.76
C ASN A 26 8.78 0.07 28.32
N ASP A 27 9.72 0.27 27.40
CA ASP A 27 10.07 1.59 26.86
C ASP A 27 9.18 1.94 25.66
N ILE A 28 7.96 2.39 25.95
CA ILE A 28 6.91 2.65 24.95
C ILE A 28 7.33 3.76 23.98
N LYS A 29 8.00 4.82 24.48
CA LYS A 29 8.37 5.99 23.67
C LYS A 29 9.36 5.61 22.59
N ASN A 30 10.42 4.87 22.93
CA ASN A 30 11.40 4.44 21.95
C ASN A 30 10.85 3.35 21.03
N CYS A 31 9.96 2.46 21.52
CA CYS A 31 9.25 1.51 20.64
C CYS A 31 8.45 2.24 19.57
N LYS A 32 7.69 3.28 19.94
CA LYS A 32 6.91 4.08 18.99
C LYS A 32 7.78 4.79 17.95
N MET A 33 8.95 5.29 18.35
CA MET A 33 9.92 5.87 17.41
C MET A 33 10.42 4.83 16.39
N LEU A 34 10.83 3.64 16.85
CA LEU A 34 11.30 2.59 15.95
C LEU A 34 10.18 2.03 15.07
N ALA A 35 8.94 1.98 15.56
CA ALA A 35 7.79 1.60 14.74
C ALA A 35 7.55 2.58 13.59
N LYS A 36 7.65 3.89 13.83
CA LYS A 36 7.60 4.91 12.77
C LYS A 36 8.70 4.71 11.73
N GLU A 37 9.91 4.37 12.16
CA GLU A 37 11.02 4.07 11.23
C GLU A 37 10.71 2.84 10.35
N ILE A 38 10.07 1.81 10.91
CA ILE A 38 9.64 0.63 10.15
C ILE A 38 8.56 1.00 9.13
N VAL A 39 7.57 1.81 9.50
CA VAL A 39 6.53 2.33 8.58
C VAL A 39 7.17 3.07 7.41
N ARG A 40 8.08 4.02 7.68
CA ARG A 40 8.82 4.74 6.63
C ARG A 40 9.58 3.81 5.70
N SER A 41 10.25 2.81 6.28
CA SER A 41 10.99 1.81 5.51
C SER A 41 10.08 0.95 4.63
N ASN A 42 8.85 0.63 5.08
CA ASN A 42 7.86 -0.07 4.27
C ASN A 42 7.41 0.80 3.08
N LYS A 43 7.03 2.06 3.33
CA LYS A 43 6.66 2.99 2.26
C LYS A 43 7.78 3.16 1.23
N GLN A 44 9.03 3.30 1.69
CA GLN A 44 10.19 3.36 0.79
C GLN A 44 10.31 2.10 -0.07
N LYS A 45 10.13 0.92 0.53
CA LYS A 45 10.17 -0.36 -0.19
C LYS A 45 9.05 -0.47 -1.23
N ASP A 46 7.84 -0.03 -0.89
CA ASP A 46 6.69 -0.06 -1.80
C ASP A 46 6.91 0.89 -2.99
N ARG A 47 7.43 2.10 -2.75
CA ARG A 47 7.86 3.01 -3.83
C ARG A 47 8.88 2.37 -4.76
N LEU A 48 9.85 1.62 -4.22
CA LEU A 48 10.84 0.89 -5.03
C LEU A 48 10.20 -0.25 -5.84
N PHE A 49 9.23 -0.98 -5.28
CA PHE A 49 8.50 -2.03 -6.00
C PHE A 49 7.67 -1.47 -7.15
N THR A 50 6.89 -0.41 -6.89
CA THR A 50 6.10 0.28 -7.91
C THR A 50 7.01 0.79 -9.03
N SER A 51 8.16 1.35 -8.66
CA SER A 51 9.11 1.88 -9.64
C SER A 51 9.81 0.79 -10.45
N LYS A 52 10.07 -0.38 -9.83
CA LYS A 52 10.54 -1.56 -10.56
C LYS A 52 9.49 -2.06 -11.56
N ALA A 53 8.21 -2.05 -11.19
CA ALA A 53 7.12 -2.42 -12.09
C ALA A 53 7.02 -1.45 -13.28
N ARG A 54 7.05 -0.14 -13.01
CA ARG A 54 7.05 0.92 -14.05
C ARG A 54 8.22 0.75 -15.03
N LEU A 55 9.44 0.46 -14.55
CA LEU A 55 10.60 0.16 -15.40
C LEU A 55 10.41 -1.09 -16.27
N ASN A 56 9.82 -2.15 -15.70
CA ASN A 56 9.52 -3.36 -16.48
C ASN A 56 8.51 -3.08 -17.59
N SER A 57 7.50 -2.24 -17.35
CA SER A 57 6.55 -1.81 -18.37
C SER A 57 7.24 -1.04 -19.51
N ILE A 58 8.13 -0.09 -19.18
CA ILE A 58 8.95 0.60 -20.20
C ILE A 58 9.77 -0.40 -21.02
N ARG A 59 10.41 -1.37 -20.36
CA ARG A 59 11.18 -2.42 -21.05
C ARG A 59 10.31 -3.22 -22.02
N MET A 60 9.11 -3.62 -21.61
CA MET A 60 8.18 -4.36 -22.47
C MET A 60 7.73 -3.54 -23.67
N GLN A 61 7.41 -2.26 -23.46
CA GLN A 61 7.02 -1.36 -24.56
C GLN A 61 8.17 -1.12 -25.52
N LEU A 62 9.40 -0.96 -25.04
CA LEU A 62 10.59 -0.87 -25.89
C LEU A 62 10.83 -2.15 -26.70
N GLN A 63 10.67 -3.32 -26.08
CA GLN A 63 10.75 -4.61 -26.79
C GLN A 63 9.69 -4.71 -27.89
N HIS A 64 8.48 -4.26 -27.60
CA HIS A 64 7.41 -4.17 -28.58
C HIS A 64 7.78 -3.22 -29.74
N GLN A 65 8.27 -2.00 -29.45
CA GLN A 65 8.74 -1.06 -30.47
C GLN A 65 9.85 -1.64 -31.35
N LEU A 66 10.78 -2.39 -30.75
CA LEU A 66 11.85 -3.06 -31.51
C LEU A 66 11.31 -4.17 -32.42
N ALA A 67 10.30 -4.91 -31.99
CA ALA A 67 9.63 -5.90 -32.83
C ALA A 67 8.86 -5.22 -34.00
N THR A 68 8.11 -4.15 -33.70
CA THR A 68 7.39 -3.35 -34.71
C THR A 68 8.37 -2.75 -35.72
N LEU A 69 9.52 -2.23 -35.28
CA LEU A 69 10.57 -1.72 -36.15
C LEU A 69 11.11 -2.81 -37.10
N LYS A 70 11.31 -4.04 -36.62
CA LYS A 70 11.79 -5.15 -37.47
C LYS A 70 10.76 -5.59 -38.51
N ILE A 71 9.48 -5.50 -38.21
CA ILE A 71 8.39 -5.97 -39.08
C ILE A 71 7.95 -4.86 -40.04
N SER A 72 7.65 -3.67 -39.52
CA SER A 72 7.10 -2.54 -40.27
C SER A 72 8.15 -1.54 -40.74
N GLY A 73 9.37 -1.57 -40.20
CA GLY A 73 10.39 -0.55 -40.47
C GLY A 73 10.10 0.82 -39.82
N THR A 74 9.06 0.92 -38.99
CA THR A 74 8.63 2.18 -38.37
C THR A 74 8.72 2.12 -36.84
N LEU A 75 9.07 3.25 -36.23
CA LEU A 75 8.93 3.47 -34.79
C LEU A 75 7.67 4.29 -34.52
N GLN A 76 6.97 3.96 -33.46
CA GLN A 76 5.76 4.67 -33.04
C GLN A 76 6.04 5.46 -31.76
N LYS A 77 5.41 6.63 -31.67
CA LYS A 77 5.42 7.44 -30.45
C LYS A 77 4.60 6.74 -29.36
N SER A 78 5.13 6.65 -28.14
CA SER A 78 4.44 6.09 -26.98
C SER A 78 4.25 7.13 -25.89
N THR A 79 2.99 7.50 -25.66
CA THR A 79 2.59 8.34 -24.52
C THR A 79 2.66 7.58 -23.20
N GLU A 80 2.60 6.25 -23.23
CA GLU A 80 2.70 5.40 -22.05
C GLU A 80 4.14 5.35 -21.52
N ILE A 81 5.14 5.20 -22.42
CA ILE A 81 6.57 5.33 -22.04
C ILE A 81 6.81 6.71 -21.42
N MET A 82 6.25 7.77 -22.03
CA MET A 82 6.41 9.14 -21.53
C MET A 82 5.88 9.30 -20.11
N LYS A 83 4.67 8.82 -19.81
CA LYS A 83 4.08 8.87 -18.46
C LYS A 83 4.91 8.09 -17.45
N LEU A 84 5.29 6.86 -17.78
CA LEU A 84 6.10 6.01 -16.90
C LEU A 84 7.47 6.64 -16.64
N SER A 85 8.15 7.15 -17.67
CA SER A 85 9.44 7.83 -17.54
C SER A 85 9.34 9.05 -16.63
N ASN A 86 8.29 9.88 -16.77
CA ASN A 86 8.11 11.06 -15.93
C ASN A 86 7.92 10.68 -14.45
N SER A 87 7.10 9.66 -14.16
CA SER A 87 6.91 9.18 -12.78
C SER A 87 8.20 8.66 -12.15
N LEU A 88 9.09 8.05 -12.95
CA LEU A 88 10.38 7.55 -12.47
C LEU A 88 11.42 8.67 -12.32
N MET A 89 11.30 9.77 -13.09
CA MET A 89 12.14 10.95 -12.92
C MET A 89 11.92 11.66 -11.59
N LYS A 90 10.73 11.53 -10.98
CA LYS A 90 10.45 12.06 -9.63
C LYS A 90 11.24 11.34 -8.53
N LEU A 91 11.82 10.16 -8.80
CA LEU A 91 12.67 9.46 -7.84
C LEU A 91 14.12 9.97 -7.89
N PRO A 92 14.70 10.46 -6.77
CA PRO A 92 16.06 10.98 -6.75
C PRO A 92 17.11 10.00 -7.28
N GLU A 93 16.94 8.71 -6.99
CA GLU A 93 17.88 7.66 -7.39
C GLU A 93 17.84 7.34 -8.89
N LEU A 94 16.72 7.64 -9.57
CA LEU A 94 16.51 7.34 -10.98
C LEU A 94 16.50 8.58 -11.87
N ASN A 95 16.37 9.77 -11.29
CA ASN A 95 16.18 11.05 -11.99
C ASN A 95 17.17 11.24 -13.14
N LYS A 96 18.48 11.14 -12.85
CA LYS A 96 19.53 11.35 -13.86
C LYS A 96 19.41 10.35 -15.01
N THR A 97 19.34 9.06 -14.70
CA THR A 97 19.31 7.98 -15.70
C THR A 97 18.04 8.04 -16.54
N MET A 98 16.88 8.33 -15.94
CA MET A 98 15.62 8.47 -16.66
C MET A 98 15.56 9.73 -17.50
N SER A 99 16.17 10.84 -17.04
CA SER A 99 16.30 12.06 -17.84
C SER A 99 17.14 11.82 -19.10
N GLU A 100 18.27 11.13 -18.96
CA GLU A 100 19.12 10.74 -20.09
C GLU A 100 18.37 9.79 -21.04
N MET A 101 17.69 8.77 -20.51
CA MET A 101 16.88 7.84 -21.31
C MET A 101 15.75 8.55 -22.07
N SER A 102 15.02 9.45 -21.39
CA SER A 102 13.94 10.25 -21.98
C SER A 102 14.44 11.11 -23.15
N LYS A 103 15.61 11.74 -23.01
CA LYS A 103 16.25 12.51 -24.09
C LYS A 103 16.58 11.64 -25.30
N GLU A 104 17.15 10.46 -25.08
CA GLU A 104 17.46 9.54 -26.19
C GLU A 104 16.19 8.96 -26.84
N MET A 105 15.16 8.66 -26.06
CA MET A 105 13.85 8.24 -26.58
C MET A 105 13.16 9.33 -27.41
N MET A 106 13.32 10.60 -27.02
CA MET A 106 12.84 11.75 -27.78
C MET A 106 13.58 11.87 -29.12
N LYS A 107 14.91 11.77 -29.12
CA LYS A 107 15.72 11.75 -30.35
C LYS A 107 15.37 10.57 -31.28
N ALA A 108 15.07 9.41 -30.70
CA ALA A 108 14.66 8.22 -31.45
C ALA A 108 13.23 8.31 -32.02
N GLY A 109 12.49 9.39 -31.72
CA GLY A 109 11.11 9.57 -32.15
C GLY A 109 10.10 8.67 -31.42
N ILE A 110 10.52 8.01 -30.34
CA ILE A 110 9.66 7.15 -29.49
C ILE A 110 8.88 8.01 -28.49
N MET A 111 9.46 9.11 -28.02
CA MET A 111 8.79 10.09 -27.17
C MET A 111 8.60 11.41 -27.93
N SER A 112 7.49 12.09 -27.67
CA SER A 112 7.28 13.46 -28.15
C SER A 112 8.07 14.45 -27.30
N GLU A 113 8.36 15.62 -27.87
CA GLU A 113 8.77 16.78 -27.06
C GLU A 113 7.73 17.03 -25.98
N MET A 114 8.17 17.21 -24.73
CA MET A 114 7.29 17.51 -23.60
C MET A 114 6.52 18.78 -23.95
N VAL A 115 5.26 18.64 -24.31
CA VAL A 115 4.32 19.77 -24.26
C VAL A 115 3.98 19.91 -22.80
N GLU A 116 4.37 21.04 -22.21
CA GLU A 116 4.21 21.39 -20.79
C GLU A 116 2.74 21.55 -20.37
N ASP A 117 1.78 21.19 -21.24
CA ASP A 117 0.35 21.26 -20.97
C ASP A 117 -0.15 19.94 -20.36
N ALA A 118 -0.51 20.02 -19.08
CA ALA A 118 -1.33 19.07 -18.31
C ALA A 118 -0.66 17.77 -17.80
N ILE A 119 0.51 17.86 -17.15
CA ILE A 119 1.01 16.78 -16.27
C ILE A 119 0.75 17.08 -14.77
N ASP A 120 -0.29 17.87 -14.49
CA ASP A 120 -0.86 18.11 -13.14
C ASP A 120 -1.97 17.10 -12.75
N THR A 121 -2.14 16.00 -13.49
CA THR A 121 -3.27 15.07 -13.28
C THR A 121 -2.89 13.71 -12.69
N LEU A 122 -1.68 13.58 -12.15
CA LEU A 122 -1.27 12.38 -11.40
C LEU A 122 -0.52 12.76 -10.12
N ASP A 123 -1.04 13.74 -9.40
CA ASP A 123 -0.70 14.06 -8.01
C ASP A 123 -1.32 13.04 -7.02
N GLU A 124 -1.50 11.78 -7.44
CA GLU A 124 -1.90 10.70 -6.53
C GLU A 124 -0.74 10.29 -5.59
N ASP A 125 0.49 10.76 -5.85
CA ASP A 125 1.68 10.49 -5.04
C ASP A 125 2.16 11.73 -4.23
N GLU A 126 1.42 12.86 -4.22
CA GLU A 126 1.84 14.11 -3.53
C GLU A 126 1.37 14.23 -2.07
N ASP A 127 1.17 13.10 -1.39
CA ASP A 127 1.12 13.04 0.07
C ASP A 127 2.55 12.99 0.65
N GLU A 128 3.41 13.95 0.30
CA GLU A 128 4.75 14.12 0.88
C GLU A 128 4.74 14.70 2.31
N LEU A 129 3.57 14.78 2.95
CA LEU A 129 3.40 15.09 4.36
C LEU A 129 2.37 14.17 5.05
N GLU A 130 2.33 12.88 4.68
CA GLU A 130 1.61 11.91 5.51
C GLU A 130 2.30 11.78 6.87
N GLU A 131 1.79 12.52 7.85
CA GLU A 131 1.95 12.19 9.25
C GLU A 131 1.62 10.69 9.37
N GLU A 132 2.61 9.85 9.73
CA GLU A 132 2.39 8.41 9.69
C GLU A 132 1.15 8.09 10.54
N ALA A 133 0.13 7.51 9.90
CA ALA A 133 -1.15 7.28 10.55
C ALA A 133 -0.88 6.55 11.86
N GLU A 134 -1.32 7.11 12.99
CA GLU A 134 -1.07 6.53 14.31
C GLU A 134 -1.55 5.08 14.34
N ALA A 135 -2.65 4.77 13.62
CA ALA A 135 -3.13 3.41 13.42
C ALA A 135 -2.10 2.47 12.77
N GLU A 136 -1.38 2.91 11.72
CA GLU A 136 -0.36 2.10 11.05
C GLU A 136 0.83 1.83 11.99
N VAL A 137 1.26 2.85 12.73
CA VAL A 137 2.32 2.73 13.73
C VAL A 137 1.92 1.75 14.84
N GLN A 138 0.67 1.83 15.31
CA GLN A 138 0.14 0.92 16.32
C GLN A 138 0.00 -0.52 15.81
N ASN A 139 -0.41 -0.70 14.55
CA ASN A 139 -0.46 -2.03 13.92
C ASN A 139 0.94 -2.64 13.86
N VAL A 140 1.95 -1.88 13.42
CA VAL A 140 3.35 -2.35 13.39
C VAL A 140 3.87 -2.68 14.80
N LEU A 141 3.54 -1.87 15.80
CA LEU A 141 3.86 -2.16 17.20
C LEU A 141 3.21 -3.45 17.69
N PHE A 142 1.92 -3.63 17.40
CA PHE A 142 1.17 -4.82 17.77
C PHE A 142 1.77 -6.07 17.13
N ASP A 143 2.00 -6.05 15.82
CA ASP A 143 2.52 -7.18 15.04
C ASP A 143 3.92 -7.60 15.49
N ILE A 144 4.80 -6.65 15.82
CA ILE A 144 6.17 -6.96 16.23
C ILE A 144 6.24 -7.42 17.69
N THR A 145 5.33 -6.93 18.54
CA THR A 145 5.37 -7.21 19.98
C THR A 145 4.43 -8.33 20.41
N ASP A 146 3.79 -9.02 19.46
CA ASP A 146 2.75 -10.04 19.70
C ASP A 146 1.64 -9.51 20.62
N GLY A 147 1.26 -8.24 20.44
CA GLY A 147 0.21 -7.56 21.21
C GLY A 147 0.60 -7.09 22.62
N LYS A 148 1.83 -7.36 23.09
CA LYS A 148 2.28 -6.99 24.45
C LYS A 148 2.28 -5.48 24.71
N LEU A 149 2.52 -4.65 23.69
CA LEU A 149 2.46 -3.19 23.81
C LEU A 149 1.19 -2.57 23.24
N GLY A 150 0.56 -3.20 22.25
CA GLY A 150 -0.68 -2.68 21.65
C GLY A 150 -1.87 -2.63 22.61
N GLN A 151 -1.83 -3.37 23.72
CA GLN A 151 -2.85 -3.34 24.76
C GLN A 151 -2.65 -2.24 25.82
N MET A 152 -1.52 -1.54 25.86
CA MET A 152 -1.27 -0.49 26.85
C MET A 152 -1.80 0.90 26.44
N GLY A 153 -2.25 1.08 25.20
CA GLY A 153 -2.79 2.34 24.70
C GLY A 153 -4.32 2.49 24.82
N SER A 154 -5.06 1.43 25.14
CA SER A 154 -6.53 1.40 25.07
C SER A 154 -7.26 1.70 26.39
N VAL A 155 -6.57 2.17 27.43
CA VAL A 155 -7.23 2.64 28.68
C VAL A 155 -7.59 4.13 28.61
N GLY A 156 -7.27 4.83 27.52
CA GLY A 156 -7.22 6.30 27.50
C GLY A 156 -8.11 7.04 26.51
N THR A 157 -9.09 6.43 25.83
CA THR A 157 -10.05 7.22 25.03
C THR A 157 -11.39 6.50 24.90
N LYS A 158 -12.30 6.80 25.83
CA LYS A 158 -13.73 6.72 25.52
C LYS A 158 -14.02 7.75 24.44
N LEU A 159 -14.48 7.31 23.27
CA LEU A 159 -15.58 8.00 22.60
C LEU A 159 -16.42 6.99 21.81
N PRO A 160 -17.76 6.97 22.03
CA PRO A 160 -18.66 6.14 21.26
C PRO A 160 -18.96 6.84 19.93
N GLN A 161 -18.90 6.11 18.82
CA GLN A 161 -19.69 6.49 17.66
C GLN A 161 -20.47 5.30 17.14
N SER A 162 -21.78 5.50 17.20
CA SER A 162 -22.85 4.71 16.63
C SER A 162 -22.61 4.49 15.14
N THR A 163 -22.76 3.24 14.71
CA THR A 163 -23.30 2.96 13.38
C THR A 163 -24.29 1.81 13.55
N GLN A 164 -25.56 2.18 13.69
CA GLN A 164 -26.67 1.29 13.39
C GLN A 164 -26.54 0.82 11.94
N GLN A 165 -26.44 -0.49 11.71
CA GLN A 165 -27.49 -1.25 11.01
C GLN A 165 -27.12 -2.74 10.87
N ASN A 166 -28.15 -3.56 11.07
CA ASN A 166 -28.26 -5.01 10.90
C ASN A 166 -27.63 -5.91 11.96
N GLN A 167 -28.29 -5.97 13.12
CA GLN A 167 -28.50 -7.22 13.83
C GLN A 167 -29.76 -7.89 13.26
N LEU A 168 -29.60 -9.06 12.64
CA LEU A 168 -30.63 -10.09 12.61
C LEU A 168 -30.20 -11.12 13.66
N THR A 169 -30.78 -10.98 14.84
CA THR A 169 -30.82 -12.00 15.90
C THR A 169 -31.73 -13.13 15.44
N GLU A 170 -31.15 -14.23 14.96
CA GLU A 170 -31.84 -15.52 14.81
C GLU A 170 -31.50 -16.41 16.01
N GLU A 171 -32.00 -16.08 17.21
CA GLU A 171 -31.97 -17.01 18.36
C GLU A 171 -33.17 -16.78 19.30
N GLU A 172 -34.39 -16.54 18.80
CA GLU A 172 -35.61 -16.57 19.63
C GLU A 172 -36.83 -16.99 18.80
N ASP A 173 -36.89 -18.23 18.29
CA ASP A 173 -38.14 -18.71 17.65
C ASP A 173 -38.30 -20.25 17.59
N LEU A 174 -37.79 -20.99 18.58
CA LEU A 174 -38.05 -22.44 18.68
C LEU A 174 -39.12 -22.79 19.73
N GLU A 175 -39.19 -22.07 20.85
CA GLU A 175 -40.15 -22.39 21.93
C GLU A 175 -41.57 -21.89 21.65
N ASP A 176 -41.73 -20.79 20.90
CA ASP A 176 -43.05 -20.21 20.59
C ASP A 176 -43.75 -20.92 19.41
N VAL A 177 -42.98 -21.47 18.46
CA VAL A 177 -43.51 -22.30 17.37
C VAL A 177 -44.07 -23.62 17.89
N GLU A 178 -43.41 -24.24 18.88
CA GLU A 178 -43.86 -25.49 19.50
C GLU A 178 -45.14 -25.28 20.33
N ARG A 179 -45.24 -24.14 21.03
CA ARG A 179 -46.48 -23.74 21.73
C ARG A 179 -47.65 -23.49 20.78
N MET A 180 -47.38 -22.91 19.61
CA MET A 180 -48.42 -22.65 18.59
C MET A 180 -48.89 -23.95 17.91
N GLN A 181 -48.00 -24.90 17.66
CA GLN A 181 -48.35 -26.23 17.11
C GLN A 181 -49.16 -27.09 18.09
N ALA A 182 -48.87 -27.00 19.39
CA ALA A 182 -49.64 -27.71 20.42
C ALA A 182 -51.10 -27.20 20.52
N GLN A 183 -51.34 -25.90 20.32
CA GLN A 183 -52.70 -25.33 20.33
C GLN A 183 -53.53 -25.73 19.11
N LEU A 184 -52.92 -25.87 17.92
CA LEU A 184 -53.63 -26.33 16.73
C LEU A 184 -54.02 -27.81 16.81
N ASN A 185 -53.15 -28.66 17.35
CA ASN A 185 -53.43 -30.10 17.50
C ASN A 185 -54.50 -30.40 18.56
N GLY A 186 -54.72 -29.50 19.52
CA GLY A 186 -55.79 -29.64 20.53
C GLY A 186 -57.20 -29.42 20.00
N LEU A 187 -57.38 -28.72 18.86
CA LEU A 187 -58.69 -28.43 18.27
C LEU A 187 -59.17 -29.47 17.24
N LEU A 188 -58.35 -30.48 16.93
CA LEU A 188 -58.66 -31.53 15.96
C LEU A 188 -58.90 -32.91 16.61
N GLN A 189 -58.91 -32.99 17.95
CA GLN A 189 -59.17 -34.23 18.70
C GLN A 189 -60.40 -34.16 19.63
N SER A 190 -61.23 -33.12 19.52
CA SER A 190 -62.54 -33.02 20.18
C SER A 190 -63.67 -32.92 19.17
#